data_AF-A0A1U9YWK7-F1
#
_entry.id   AF-A0A1U9YWK7-F1
#
_cell.length_a   1.000
_cell.length_b   1.000
_cell.length_c   1.000
_cell.angle_alpha   90.00
_cell.angle_beta   90.00
_cell.angle_gamma   90.00
#
_symmetry.space_group_name_H-M   'P 1'
#
loop_
_entity.id
_entity.type
_entity.pdbx_description
1 polymer ?
#
loop_
_entity_poly.entity_id
_entity_poly.type
_entity_poly.pdbx_seq_one_letter_code
_entity_poly.pdbx_strand_id
1 'polypeptide(L)'
;MPDLRAPTKGIAYIHWGNSWQIRSFRDFRHHLDDLIYIDDLPKVDLSAYKAVVMPDAMDAEAARPHAGQLNAYLHNGGFLVVMLQGHADWLDIPGLKWSPGNCRDWLWWTKGDKLEIRLSEPRHPITEAMPLAHMSWHWGGSYNVPDGARSILEIEDDGGSLFLDFPALPGGGRLLLASLDPHSHNGQRFMPATTRFLQSFYPWLNRELGIERRKPNRFTYLQCSHVPSEWQPDWIGPNLEAEGFEVRFAPLYELGPDLLAATDTLYLPSSHDEIFLKRRADDLLGFLAQGGNLIICAEPCQPWLPFMAPFRAVPPRPFANIKVRVRDDRFGIFGNFGEGFDGWKGIYGQYARGWTDAPPGAIWLTDVGTEMDPKPADWLWQYPADDERGGYVFMHNGDNMTRYPDHGPEKEALVANIAKALQRLSIGDLLM
;
A
#
# COMPACT_ATOMS: atom_id res chain seq x y z
N MET A 1 -19.33 2.62 -36.46
CA MET A 1 -19.36 1.59 -35.40
C MET A 1 -18.63 2.17 -34.21
N PRO A 2 -19.19 2.16 -32.98
CA PRO A 2 -18.42 2.52 -31.81
C PRO A 2 -17.33 1.47 -31.65
N ASP A 3 -16.07 1.92 -31.61
CA ASP A 3 -14.91 1.10 -31.32
C ASP A 3 -15.07 0.53 -29.91
N LEU A 4 -15.46 -0.75 -29.81
CA LEU A 4 -15.50 -1.50 -28.56
C LEU A 4 -14.05 -1.80 -28.13
N ARG A 5 -13.26 -0.75 -27.88
CA ARG A 5 -12.00 -0.91 -27.15
C ARG A 5 -12.35 -1.42 -25.77
N ALA A 6 -11.67 -2.49 -25.36
CA ALA A 6 -11.69 -2.91 -23.97
C ALA A 6 -11.40 -1.69 -23.07
N PRO A 7 -12.03 -1.59 -21.88
CA PRO A 7 -11.82 -0.46 -20.99
C PRO A 7 -10.31 -0.29 -20.75
N THR A 8 -9.80 0.90 -21.02
CA THR A 8 -8.39 1.24 -20.81
C THR A 8 -8.07 1.11 -19.33
N LYS A 9 -7.15 0.21 -18.98
CA LYS A 9 -6.55 0.05 -17.67
C LYS A 9 -5.82 1.35 -17.27
N GLY A 10 -5.60 1.56 -15.98
CA GLY A 10 -4.92 2.75 -15.47
C GLY A 10 -3.42 2.76 -15.78
N ILE A 11 -2.59 2.41 -14.81
CA ILE A 11 -1.13 2.58 -14.84
C ILE A 11 -0.46 1.21 -14.68
N ALA A 12 0.38 0.85 -15.66
CA ALA A 12 1.28 -0.30 -15.59
C ALA A 12 2.61 0.08 -14.92
N TYR A 13 3.20 -0.84 -14.17
CA TYR A 13 4.54 -0.72 -13.58
C TYR A 13 5.44 -1.86 -14.06
N ILE A 14 6.45 -1.55 -14.87
CA ILE A 14 7.36 -2.54 -15.45
C ILE A 14 8.58 -2.70 -14.54
N HIS A 15 8.85 -3.90 -14.02
CA HIS A 15 10.01 -4.15 -13.16
C HIS A 15 10.90 -5.27 -13.75
N TRP A 16 12.15 -5.36 -13.30
CA TRP A 16 13.07 -6.44 -13.72
C TRP A 16 13.38 -7.43 -12.58
N GLY A 17 12.52 -7.47 -11.57
CA GLY A 17 12.58 -8.46 -10.50
C GLY A 17 13.46 -8.09 -9.31
N ASN A 18 14.09 -6.91 -9.30
CA ASN A 18 14.89 -6.51 -8.13
C ASN A 18 14.00 -6.21 -6.91
N SER A 19 14.55 -6.47 -5.73
CA SER A 19 13.78 -6.38 -4.47
C SER A 19 13.34 -4.97 -4.09
N TRP A 20 13.97 -3.93 -4.65
CA TRP A 20 13.68 -2.54 -4.30
C TRP A 20 12.50 -1.99 -5.10
N GLN A 21 12.46 -2.30 -6.40
CA GLN A 21 11.32 -1.99 -7.26
C GLN A 21 10.05 -2.72 -6.80
N ILE A 22 10.16 -4.01 -6.47
CA ILE A 22 9.02 -4.80 -5.96
C ILE A 22 8.50 -4.21 -4.64
N ARG A 23 9.40 -3.83 -3.72
CA ARG A 23 9.00 -3.17 -2.46
C ARG A 23 8.35 -1.82 -2.69
N SER A 24 8.89 -1.00 -3.59
CA SER A 24 8.29 0.29 -3.94
C SER A 24 6.94 0.13 -4.62
N PHE A 25 6.80 -0.85 -5.51
CA PHE A 25 5.48 -1.19 -6.05
C PHE A 25 4.53 -1.57 -4.92
N ARG A 26 4.93 -2.44 -3.99
CA ARG A 26 4.07 -2.88 -2.87
C ARG A 26 3.59 -1.69 -2.04
N ASP A 27 4.45 -0.70 -1.79
CA ASP A 27 4.08 0.52 -1.05
C ASP A 27 3.04 1.35 -1.80
N PHE A 28 3.15 1.46 -3.13
CA PHE A 28 2.33 2.37 -3.96
C PHE A 28 1.30 1.64 -4.85
N ARG A 29 1.06 0.35 -4.62
CA ARG A 29 0.20 -0.52 -5.44
C ARG A 29 -1.25 -0.04 -5.57
N HIS A 30 -1.72 0.73 -4.59
CA HIS A 30 -3.05 1.36 -4.57
C HIS A 30 -3.21 2.46 -5.64
N HIS A 31 -2.11 2.93 -6.23
CA HIS A 31 -2.09 3.88 -7.33
C HIS A 31 -1.81 3.25 -8.70
N LEU A 32 -1.53 1.94 -8.74
CA LEU A 32 -1.06 1.21 -9.91
C LEU A 32 -2.03 0.06 -10.22
N ASP A 33 -2.08 -0.43 -11.45
CA ASP A 33 -3.03 -1.46 -11.88
C ASP A 33 -2.36 -2.82 -12.12
N ASP A 34 -1.22 -2.86 -12.80
CA ASP A 34 -0.51 -4.12 -13.06
C ASP A 34 0.99 -4.00 -12.76
N LEU A 35 1.55 -5.06 -12.16
CA LEU A 35 2.99 -5.28 -12.00
C LEU A 35 3.44 -6.20 -13.13
N ILE A 36 4.31 -5.71 -14.02
CA ILE A 36 4.72 -6.43 -15.23
C ILE A 36 6.22 -6.72 -15.15
N TYR A 37 6.58 -7.99 -15.13
CA TYR A 37 7.98 -8.39 -15.27
C TYR A 37 8.45 -8.11 -16.70
N ILE A 38 9.63 -7.50 -16.85
CA ILE A 38 10.13 -7.03 -18.16
C ILE A 38 10.22 -8.15 -19.21
N ASP A 39 10.61 -9.37 -18.81
CA ASP A 39 10.69 -10.50 -19.76
C ASP A 39 9.31 -11.02 -20.19
N ASP A 40 8.25 -10.66 -19.46
CA ASP A 40 6.86 -10.94 -19.83
C ASP A 40 6.24 -9.82 -20.67
N LEU A 41 6.91 -8.67 -20.82
CA LEU A 41 6.43 -7.52 -21.60
C LEU A 41 6.00 -7.88 -23.04
N PRO A 42 6.64 -8.80 -23.78
CA PRO A 42 6.17 -9.20 -25.11
C PRO A 42 4.76 -9.83 -25.14
N LYS A 43 4.25 -10.28 -23.99
CA LYS A 43 2.91 -10.86 -23.83
C LYS A 43 1.85 -9.81 -23.47
N VAL A 44 2.26 -8.56 -23.24
CA VAL A 44 1.40 -7.49 -22.74
C VAL A 44 1.10 -6.47 -23.83
N ASP A 45 -0.17 -6.15 -24.01
CA ASP A 45 -0.61 -5.02 -24.83
C ASP A 45 -0.51 -3.72 -24.03
N LEU A 46 0.51 -2.92 -24.30
CA LEU A 46 0.71 -1.63 -23.63
C LEU A 46 -0.38 -0.60 -23.99
N SER A 47 -1.05 -0.73 -25.13
CA SER A 47 -2.12 0.20 -25.53
C SER A 47 -3.36 0.11 -24.62
N ALA A 48 -3.45 -0.95 -23.82
CA ALA A 48 -4.47 -1.09 -22.80
C ALA A 48 -4.29 -0.12 -21.62
N TYR A 49 -3.12 0.51 -21.42
CA TYR A 49 -2.84 1.36 -20.26
C TYR A 49 -2.83 2.86 -20.58
N LYS A 50 -3.43 3.65 -19.70
CA LYS A 50 -3.35 5.12 -19.75
C LYS A 50 -1.92 5.64 -19.55
N ALA A 51 -1.11 4.95 -18.74
CA ALA A 51 0.32 5.22 -18.61
C ALA A 51 1.12 3.95 -18.27
N VAL A 52 2.40 3.98 -18.60
CA VAL A 52 3.37 2.94 -18.28
C VAL A 52 4.53 3.57 -17.51
N VAL A 53 4.87 3.01 -16.35
CA VAL A 53 5.99 3.45 -15.52
C VAL A 53 7.12 2.43 -15.59
N MET A 54 8.30 2.90 -15.98
CA MET A 54 9.57 2.19 -15.83
C MET A 54 10.34 2.85 -14.67
N PRO A 55 10.46 2.16 -13.53
CA PRO A 55 11.18 2.64 -12.37
C PRO A 55 12.69 2.57 -12.58
N ASP A 56 13.41 3.34 -11.76
CA ASP A 56 14.87 3.34 -11.76
C ASP A 56 15.48 2.03 -11.25
N ALA A 57 16.81 1.96 -11.31
CA ALA A 57 17.62 0.78 -10.97
C ALA A 57 17.27 -0.47 -11.81
N MET A 58 16.88 -0.26 -13.07
CA MET A 58 16.85 -1.28 -14.12
C MET A 58 18.05 -1.04 -15.05
N ASP A 59 18.73 -2.12 -15.44
CA ASP A 59 19.78 -2.04 -16.47
C ASP A 59 19.14 -1.61 -17.81
N ALA A 60 19.74 -0.63 -18.49
CA ALA A 60 19.28 -0.19 -19.80
C ALA A 60 19.31 -1.36 -20.82
N GLU A 61 20.24 -2.30 -20.70
CA GLU A 61 20.31 -3.49 -21.55
C GLU A 61 19.06 -4.37 -21.42
N ALA A 62 18.38 -4.37 -20.27
CA ALA A 62 17.13 -5.10 -20.10
C ALA A 62 15.97 -4.45 -20.87
N ALA A 63 15.99 -3.12 -21.06
CA ALA A 63 14.97 -2.40 -21.81
C ALA A 63 15.16 -2.53 -23.34
N ARG A 64 16.41 -2.69 -23.82
CA ARG A 64 16.74 -2.70 -25.25
C ARG A 64 15.96 -3.72 -26.08
N PRO A 65 15.78 -4.99 -25.67
CA PRO A 65 14.99 -5.96 -26.42
C PRO A 65 13.53 -5.52 -26.65
N HIS A 66 13.02 -4.65 -25.77
CA HIS A 66 11.64 -4.16 -25.79
C HIS A 66 11.50 -2.73 -26.32
N ALA A 67 12.60 -2.11 -26.76
CA ALA A 67 12.63 -0.74 -27.27
C ALA A 67 11.56 -0.49 -28.35
N GLY A 68 11.42 -1.40 -29.32
CA GLY A 68 10.41 -1.30 -30.37
C GLY A 68 8.98 -1.27 -29.83
N GLN A 69 8.67 -2.05 -28.80
CA GLN A 69 7.35 -2.07 -28.16
C GLN A 69 7.09 -0.80 -27.34
N LEU A 70 8.09 -0.33 -26.60
CA LEU A 70 8.01 0.89 -25.78
C LEU A 70 7.88 2.15 -26.65
N ASN A 71 8.67 2.26 -27.72
CA ASN A 71 8.57 3.34 -28.71
C ASN A 71 7.25 3.26 -29.48
N ALA A 72 6.76 2.06 -29.83
CA ALA A 72 5.44 1.93 -30.46
C ALA A 72 4.31 2.40 -29.53
N TYR A 73 4.37 2.09 -28.24
CA TYR A 73 3.41 2.63 -27.26
C TYR A 73 3.48 4.16 -27.22
N LEU A 74 4.69 4.70 -27.08
CA LEU A 74 4.92 6.15 -27.01
C LEU A 74 4.43 6.87 -28.28
N HIS A 75 4.84 6.43 -29.46
CA HIS A 75 4.47 7.07 -30.74
C HIS A 75 3.01 6.85 -31.16
N ASN A 76 2.25 6.00 -30.47
CA ASN A 76 0.81 5.83 -30.71
C ASN A 76 -0.07 6.50 -29.64
N GLY A 77 0.45 7.54 -28.98
CA GLY A 77 -0.30 8.34 -28.02
C GLY A 77 -0.19 7.86 -26.57
N GLY A 78 0.67 6.87 -26.29
CA GLY A 78 0.93 6.39 -24.94
C GLY A 78 1.64 7.43 -24.06
N PHE A 79 1.42 7.33 -22.75
CA PHE A 79 2.15 8.12 -21.77
C PHE A 79 3.18 7.23 -21.05
N LEU A 80 4.44 7.39 -21.40
CA LEU A 80 5.55 6.67 -20.77
C LEU A 80 6.21 7.54 -19.69
N VAL A 81 6.46 6.95 -18.53
CA VAL A 81 7.26 7.55 -17.45
C VAL A 81 8.49 6.67 -17.29
N VAL A 82 9.68 7.24 -17.46
CA VAL A 82 10.96 6.53 -17.29
C VAL A 82 11.79 7.25 -16.25
N MET A 83 12.17 6.52 -15.21
CA MET A 83 13.16 6.92 -14.23
C MET A 83 14.33 5.97 -14.35
N LEU A 84 15.56 6.48 -14.43
CA LEU A 84 16.74 5.65 -14.60
C LEU A 84 18.00 6.37 -14.13
N GLN A 85 19.01 5.59 -13.75
CA GLN A 85 20.37 6.10 -13.54
C GLN A 85 21.17 5.88 -14.82
N GLY A 86 21.02 6.78 -15.80
CA GLY A 86 21.76 6.68 -17.06
C GLY A 86 21.02 7.21 -18.28
N HIS A 87 21.45 6.73 -19.45
CA HIS A 87 20.99 7.17 -20.76
C HIS A 87 19.86 6.28 -21.30
N ALA A 88 18.71 6.86 -21.63
CA ALA A 88 17.58 6.19 -22.26
C ALA A 88 17.72 6.15 -23.79
N ASP A 89 18.87 5.68 -24.31
CA ASP A 89 19.16 5.62 -25.76
C ASP A 89 18.34 4.58 -26.54
N TRP A 90 17.56 3.78 -25.82
CA TRP A 90 16.58 2.85 -26.37
C TRP A 90 15.22 3.52 -26.65
N LEU A 91 15.03 4.78 -26.26
CA LEU A 91 13.90 5.60 -26.68
C LEU A 91 14.24 6.45 -27.91
N ASP A 92 13.31 6.49 -28.86
CA ASP A 92 13.46 7.24 -30.11
C ASP A 92 13.10 8.73 -29.91
N ILE A 93 13.91 9.44 -29.12
CA ILE A 93 13.73 10.87 -28.81
C ILE A 93 14.77 11.73 -29.55
N PRO A 94 14.37 12.46 -30.61
CA PRO A 94 15.30 13.27 -31.39
C PRO A 94 16.03 14.32 -30.53
N GLY A 95 17.36 14.35 -30.65
CA GLY A 95 18.20 15.37 -29.99
C GLY A 95 18.43 15.15 -28.50
N LEU A 96 17.90 14.08 -27.91
CA LEU A 96 18.19 13.70 -26.53
C LEU A 96 19.66 13.30 -26.38
N LYS A 97 20.34 13.88 -25.39
CA LYS A 97 21.73 13.62 -25.04
C LYS A 97 21.83 13.53 -23.53
N TRP A 98 22.50 12.48 -23.07
CA TRP A 98 22.83 12.30 -21.66
C TRP A 98 24.31 12.62 -21.41
N SER A 99 24.59 13.26 -20.29
CA SER A 99 25.92 13.58 -19.79
C SER A 99 26.16 12.90 -18.43
N PRO A 100 27.28 12.20 -18.23
CA PRO A 100 27.62 11.65 -16.92
C PRO A 100 27.93 12.77 -15.93
N GLY A 101 27.60 12.55 -14.66
CA GLY A 101 27.84 13.49 -13.57
C GLY A 101 27.31 12.93 -12.25
N ASN A 102 27.65 13.57 -11.14
CA ASN A 102 27.12 13.25 -9.82
C ASN A 102 27.00 14.53 -9.00
N CYS A 103 26.23 14.48 -7.92
CA CYS A 103 26.15 15.63 -7.02
C CYS A 103 27.52 16.01 -6.44
N ARG A 104 27.79 17.31 -6.29
CA ARG A 104 29.10 17.88 -5.94
C ARG A 104 29.61 17.41 -4.58
N ASP A 105 28.74 17.42 -3.56
CA ASP A 105 29.08 16.93 -2.22
C ASP A 105 28.17 15.77 -1.82
N TRP A 106 28.57 14.54 -2.08
CA TRP A 106 27.83 13.33 -1.67
C TRP A 106 27.59 13.22 -0.15
N LEU A 107 28.07 14.12 0.71
CA LEU A 107 27.73 14.13 2.14
C LEU A 107 26.84 15.32 2.54
N TRP A 108 26.29 16.08 1.58
CA TRP A 108 25.46 17.26 1.87
C TRP A 108 24.32 16.99 2.86
N TRP A 109 23.68 15.81 2.77
CA TRP A 109 22.55 15.44 3.62
C TRP A 109 22.94 15.18 5.08
N THR A 110 24.22 14.93 5.38
CA THR A 110 24.72 14.81 6.77
C THR A 110 25.28 16.12 7.31
N LYS A 111 25.61 17.06 6.43
CA LYS A 111 26.22 18.36 6.77
C LYS A 111 25.21 19.51 6.88
N GLY A 112 23.98 19.32 6.40
CA GLY A 112 22.93 20.34 6.40
C GLY A 112 23.06 21.36 5.27
N ASP A 113 23.89 21.09 4.27
CA ASP A 113 24.08 21.94 3.09
C ASP A 113 22.99 21.68 2.03
N LYS A 114 22.85 22.62 1.09
CA LYS A 114 21.89 22.54 -0.02
C LYS A 114 22.50 21.76 -1.19
N LEU A 115 21.71 20.90 -1.82
CA LEU A 115 22.03 20.28 -3.11
C LEU A 115 21.92 21.31 -4.25
N GLU A 116 22.85 21.26 -5.20
CA GLU A 116 22.98 22.18 -6.35
C GLU A 116 21.91 21.98 -7.44
N ILE A 117 20.65 21.92 -7.03
CA ILE A 117 19.49 21.76 -7.91
C ILE A 117 18.47 22.88 -7.69
N ARG A 118 17.73 23.19 -8.74
CA ARG A 118 16.63 24.14 -8.72
C ARG A 118 15.49 23.68 -9.61
N LEU A 119 14.29 24.18 -9.34
CA LEU A 119 13.18 24.06 -10.28
C LEU A 119 13.46 24.93 -11.52
N SER A 120 13.01 24.46 -12.67
CA SER A 120 13.03 25.24 -13.90
C SER A 120 12.05 26.41 -13.83
N GLU A 121 12.35 27.50 -14.56
CA GLU A 121 11.44 28.62 -14.75
C GLU A 121 11.14 28.79 -16.25
N PRO A 122 9.85 28.89 -16.66
CA PRO A 122 8.66 28.85 -15.82
C PRO A 122 8.41 27.47 -15.18
N ARG A 123 7.87 27.46 -13.96
CA ARG A 123 7.62 26.22 -13.22
C ARG A 123 6.63 25.30 -13.95
N HIS A 124 6.99 24.01 -13.97
CA HIS A 124 6.08 22.97 -14.45
C HIS A 124 4.91 22.75 -13.46
N PRO A 125 3.66 22.52 -13.91
CA PRO A 125 2.51 22.32 -13.02
C PRO A 125 2.67 21.17 -12.01
N ILE A 126 3.47 20.14 -12.33
CA ILE A 126 3.80 19.06 -11.39
C ILE A 126 4.39 19.58 -10.06
N THR A 127 5.05 20.74 -10.09
CA THR A 127 5.73 21.32 -8.92
C THR A 127 4.77 21.84 -7.84
N GLU A 128 3.49 22.01 -8.17
CA GLU A 128 2.44 22.29 -7.17
C GLU A 128 2.20 21.09 -6.25
N ALA A 129 2.25 19.88 -6.82
CA ALA A 129 2.13 18.64 -6.06
C ALA A 129 3.49 18.17 -5.50
N MET A 130 4.58 18.53 -6.18
CA MET A 130 5.93 18.04 -5.91
C MET A 130 6.89 19.22 -5.74
N PRO A 131 6.98 19.83 -4.55
CA PRO A 131 7.93 20.91 -4.31
C PRO A 131 9.37 20.42 -4.38
N LEU A 132 10.34 21.34 -4.51
CA LEU A 132 11.78 21.01 -4.62
C LEU A 132 12.27 20.05 -3.53
N ALA A 133 11.81 20.22 -2.29
CA ALA A 133 12.17 19.37 -1.16
C ALA A 133 11.75 17.89 -1.32
N HIS A 134 10.81 17.61 -2.22
CA HIS A 134 10.38 16.25 -2.59
C HIS A 134 11.15 15.73 -3.80
N MET A 135 12.04 16.51 -4.41
CA MET A 135 12.89 16.12 -5.54
C MET A 135 14.39 16.26 -5.21
N SER A 136 14.72 16.41 -3.91
CA SER A 136 16.07 16.69 -3.43
C SER A 136 16.69 15.48 -2.74
N TRP A 137 17.41 14.68 -3.50
CA TRP A 137 18.39 13.69 -3.05
C TRP A 137 19.53 13.64 -4.08
N HIS A 138 20.54 12.80 -3.87
CA HIS A 138 21.64 12.69 -4.85
C HIS A 138 21.13 12.32 -6.25
N TRP A 139 21.91 12.67 -7.27
CA TRP A 139 21.58 12.44 -8.68
C TRP A 139 22.79 11.93 -9.44
N GLY A 140 22.54 11.21 -10.54
CA GLY A 140 23.54 10.60 -11.40
C GLY A 140 23.30 10.94 -12.87
N GLY A 141 24.09 11.86 -13.41
CA GLY A 141 24.01 12.36 -14.77
C GLY A 141 22.80 13.26 -15.04
N SER A 142 22.82 13.90 -16.21
CA SER A 142 21.80 14.86 -16.62
C SER A 142 21.54 14.77 -18.13
N TYR A 143 20.41 15.30 -18.54
CA TYR A 143 20.03 15.43 -19.94
C TYR A 143 20.16 16.87 -20.42
N ASN A 144 20.40 17.07 -21.71
CA ASN A 144 20.05 18.34 -22.34
C ASN A 144 18.52 18.52 -22.35
N VAL A 145 18.05 19.69 -22.78
CA VAL A 145 16.62 19.95 -23.02
C VAL A 145 16.40 20.03 -24.54
N PRO A 146 15.94 18.95 -25.21
CA PRO A 146 15.66 18.97 -26.64
C PRO A 146 14.45 19.83 -27.00
N ASP A 147 14.28 20.13 -28.29
CA ASP A 147 13.11 20.84 -28.79
C ASP A 147 11.82 20.10 -28.42
N GLY A 148 10.85 20.84 -27.89
CA GLY A 148 9.57 20.30 -27.44
C GLY A 148 9.59 19.71 -26.02
N ALA A 149 10.76 19.57 -25.40
CA ALA A 149 10.88 19.19 -23.99
C ALA A 149 10.76 20.41 -23.06
N ARG A 150 10.36 20.17 -21.82
CA ARG A 150 10.38 21.13 -20.72
C ARG A 150 11.14 20.50 -19.57
N SER A 151 12.11 21.22 -19.02
CA SER A 151 12.73 20.81 -17.78
C SER A 151 11.81 21.12 -16.59
N ILE A 152 11.80 20.22 -15.61
CA ILE A 152 11.11 20.34 -14.32
C ILE A 152 12.15 20.65 -13.23
N LEU A 153 13.27 19.93 -13.27
CA LEU A 153 14.36 20.01 -12.29
C LEU A 153 15.70 20.13 -13.03
N GLU A 154 16.49 21.12 -12.65
CA GLU A 154 17.79 21.44 -13.26
C GLU A 154 18.90 21.44 -12.22
N ILE A 155 20.12 21.12 -12.66
CA ILE A 155 21.34 21.40 -11.92
C ILE A 155 21.63 22.90 -12.06
N GLU A 156 22.05 23.54 -10.98
CA GLU A 156 22.49 24.94 -11.01
C GLU A 156 23.67 25.15 -11.97
N ASP A 157 23.92 26.41 -12.38
CA ASP A 157 25.03 26.78 -13.27
C ASP A 157 25.05 26.05 -14.64
N ASP A 158 23.87 25.84 -15.25
CA ASP A 158 23.68 25.20 -16.55
C ASP A 158 24.17 23.73 -16.64
N GLY A 159 24.11 23.00 -15.52
CA GLY A 159 24.55 21.59 -15.44
C GLY A 159 23.63 20.56 -16.14
N GLY A 160 22.51 20.98 -16.71
CA GLY A 160 21.54 20.14 -17.41
C GLY A 160 20.28 19.82 -16.60
N SER A 161 19.38 19.04 -17.19
CA SER A 161 18.09 18.66 -16.60
C SER A 161 18.15 17.27 -15.97
N LEU A 162 17.53 17.13 -14.79
CA LEU A 162 17.36 15.87 -14.07
C LEU A 162 15.97 15.28 -14.25
N PHE A 163 15.00 16.08 -14.71
CA PHE A 163 13.63 15.66 -14.90
C PHE A 163 13.00 16.48 -16.05
N LEU A 164 12.65 15.79 -17.13
CA LEU A 164 12.06 16.34 -18.36
C LEU A 164 10.61 15.88 -18.53
N ASP A 165 9.78 16.76 -19.08
CA ASP A 165 8.48 16.44 -19.68
C ASP A 165 8.50 16.74 -21.19
N PHE A 166 8.11 15.75 -21.98
CA PHE A 166 7.80 15.89 -23.39
C PHE A 166 6.28 15.81 -23.52
N PRO A 167 5.56 16.95 -23.42
CA PRO A 167 4.10 16.95 -23.33
C PRO A 167 3.40 16.49 -24.61
N ALA A 168 4.08 16.53 -25.76
CA ALA A 168 3.53 16.12 -27.04
C ALA A 168 4.65 15.72 -28.03
N LEU A 169 4.94 14.42 -28.09
CA LEU A 169 5.83 13.83 -29.09
C LEU A 169 5.09 13.61 -30.43
N PRO A 170 5.83 13.42 -31.54
CA PRO A 170 5.23 12.94 -32.79
C PRO A 170 4.41 11.67 -32.55
N GLY A 171 3.15 11.69 -33.01
CA GLY A 171 2.17 10.63 -32.74
C GLY A 171 1.29 10.84 -31.50
N GLY A 172 1.46 11.96 -30.80
CA GLY A 172 0.61 12.37 -29.67
C GLY A 172 1.01 11.77 -28.33
N GLY A 173 2.14 11.06 -28.27
CA GLY A 173 2.67 10.48 -27.03
C GLY A 173 3.17 11.53 -26.05
N ARG A 174 3.28 11.12 -24.79
CA ARG A 174 3.93 11.92 -23.73
C ARG A 174 5.02 11.11 -23.06
N LEU A 175 6.14 11.76 -22.74
CA LEU A 175 7.23 11.16 -21.98
C LEU A 175 7.57 12.02 -20.77
N LEU A 176 7.54 11.43 -19.58
CA LEU A 176 8.28 11.93 -18.43
C LEU A 176 9.58 11.15 -18.29
N LEU A 177 10.72 11.85 -18.29
CA LEU A 177 12.04 11.24 -18.22
C LEU A 177 12.84 11.86 -17.08
N ALA A 178 13.26 11.07 -16.09
CA ALA A 178 14.09 11.55 -14.99
C ALA A 178 15.37 10.72 -14.83
N SER A 179 16.49 11.40 -14.58
CA SER A 179 17.75 10.76 -14.14
C SER A 179 17.79 10.51 -12.62
N LEU A 180 16.64 10.64 -11.97
CA LEU A 180 16.45 10.41 -10.54
C LEU A 180 16.09 8.94 -10.26
N ASP A 181 16.35 8.50 -9.04
CA ASP A 181 16.23 7.11 -8.60
C ASP A 181 15.30 6.89 -7.37
N PRO A 182 14.03 7.35 -7.44
CA PRO A 182 13.16 7.33 -6.27
C PRO A 182 12.70 5.93 -5.84
N HIS A 183 12.46 5.01 -6.77
CA HIS A 183 11.94 3.68 -6.49
C HIS A 183 12.98 2.78 -5.84
N SER A 184 14.24 2.80 -6.28
CA SER A 184 15.26 1.97 -5.63
C SER A 184 15.50 2.41 -4.19
N HIS A 185 15.68 3.71 -3.95
CA HIS A 185 15.93 4.23 -2.60
C HIS A 185 14.74 4.07 -1.65
N ASN A 186 13.52 4.23 -2.16
CA ASN A 186 12.33 3.94 -1.37
C ASN A 186 12.30 2.45 -0.96
N GLY A 187 12.56 1.56 -1.91
CA GLY A 187 12.57 0.11 -1.68
C GLY A 187 13.71 -0.38 -0.79
N GLN A 188 14.83 0.35 -0.76
CA GLN A 188 15.95 0.11 0.15
C GLN A 188 15.71 0.66 1.57
N ARG A 189 14.65 1.44 1.79
CA ARG A 189 14.23 1.96 3.11
C ARG A 189 15.21 2.95 3.77
N PHE A 190 16.07 3.64 3.02
CA PHE A 190 17.09 4.52 3.63
C PHE A 190 17.00 6.00 3.24
N MET A 191 16.25 6.37 2.19
CA MET A 191 16.13 7.77 1.74
C MET A 191 14.68 8.28 1.87
N PRO A 192 14.27 8.87 3.01
CA PRO A 192 12.89 9.34 3.19
C PRO A 192 12.42 10.37 2.15
N ALA A 193 13.34 11.10 1.51
CA ALA A 193 13.02 12.04 0.44
C ALA A 193 12.37 11.36 -0.78
N THR A 194 12.78 10.13 -1.10
CA THR A 194 12.23 9.40 -2.26
C THR A 194 10.86 8.80 -1.95
N THR A 195 10.60 8.39 -0.70
CA THR A 195 9.24 8.06 -0.26
C THR A 195 8.31 9.27 -0.41
N ARG A 196 8.74 10.48 0.02
CA ARG A 196 7.96 11.71 -0.19
C ARG A 196 7.75 12.04 -1.66
N PHE A 197 8.77 11.84 -2.51
CA PHE A 197 8.61 11.98 -3.96
C PHE A 197 7.47 11.11 -4.48
N LEU A 198 7.48 9.82 -4.17
CA LEU A 198 6.51 8.86 -4.68
C LEU A 198 5.10 9.09 -4.09
N GLN A 199 5.01 9.48 -2.81
CA GLN A 199 3.77 9.92 -2.15
C GLN A 199 3.15 11.14 -2.82
N SER A 200 3.93 11.99 -3.48
CA SER A 200 3.40 13.11 -4.27
C SER A 200 3.18 12.73 -5.75
N PHE A 201 4.08 11.94 -6.33
CA PHE A 201 4.11 11.61 -7.75
C PHE A 201 2.91 10.76 -8.17
N TYR A 202 2.60 9.68 -7.45
CA TYR A 202 1.55 8.76 -7.87
C TYR A 202 0.13 9.33 -7.74
N PRO A 203 -0.23 10.07 -6.67
CA PRO A 203 -1.48 10.82 -6.65
C PRO A 203 -1.57 11.85 -7.76
N TRP A 204 -0.47 12.57 -8.05
CA TRP A 204 -0.42 13.50 -9.18
C TRP A 204 -0.67 12.78 -10.51
N LEU A 205 -0.01 11.65 -10.76
CA LEU A 205 -0.14 10.89 -12.01
C LEU A 205 -1.57 10.37 -12.21
N ASN A 206 -2.22 9.89 -11.14
CA ASN A 206 -3.62 9.49 -11.22
C ASN A 206 -4.54 10.66 -11.58
N ARG A 207 -4.36 11.83 -10.95
CA ARG A 207 -5.13 13.04 -11.27
C ARG A 207 -4.88 13.51 -12.70
N GLU A 208 -3.62 13.50 -13.15
CA GLU A 208 -3.22 13.88 -14.50
C GLU A 208 -3.91 13.00 -15.56
N LEU A 209 -4.09 11.71 -15.26
CA LEU A 209 -4.73 10.73 -16.12
C LEU A 209 -6.26 10.67 -15.98
N GLY A 210 -6.85 11.49 -15.10
CA GLY A 210 -8.27 11.41 -14.74
C GLY A 210 -8.66 10.02 -14.21
N ILE A 211 -7.79 9.40 -13.42
CA ILE A 211 -8.04 8.11 -12.78
C ILE A 211 -8.56 8.39 -11.36
N GLU A 212 -9.80 8.01 -11.11
CA GLU A 212 -10.39 8.00 -9.78
C GLU A 212 -10.17 6.63 -9.13
N ARG A 213 -9.42 6.60 -8.03
CA ARG A 213 -9.19 5.38 -7.26
C ARG A 213 -10.32 5.20 -6.26
N ARG A 214 -10.98 4.04 -6.31
CA ARG A 214 -12.04 3.70 -5.37
C ARG A 214 -11.47 3.59 -3.95
N LYS A 215 -12.14 4.22 -3.00
CA LYS A 215 -11.87 4.04 -1.57
C LYS A 215 -12.61 2.79 -1.07
N PRO A 216 -11.92 1.76 -0.54
CA PRO A 216 -12.56 0.56 -0.02
C PRO A 216 -13.32 0.90 1.26
N ASN A 217 -14.65 0.82 1.23
CA ASN A 217 -15.54 1.26 2.30
C ASN A 217 -16.68 0.26 2.59
N ARG A 218 -16.78 -0.84 1.85
CA ARG A 218 -17.79 -1.88 2.10
C ARG A 218 -17.32 -2.78 3.23
N PHE A 219 -18.01 -2.73 4.36
CA PHE A 219 -17.68 -3.49 5.56
C PHE A 219 -18.75 -4.55 5.80
N THR A 220 -18.34 -5.83 5.81
CA THR A 220 -19.25 -6.94 6.10
C THR A 220 -18.95 -7.51 7.47
N TYR A 221 -19.95 -7.45 8.36
CA TYR A 221 -19.94 -8.11 9.66
C TYR A 221 -20.60 -9.48 9.55
N LEU A 222 -19.86 -10.55 9.83
CA LEU A 222 -20.44 -11.89 9.86
C LEU A 222 -21.13 -12.17 11.19
N GLN A 223 -22.32 -12.74 11.13
CA GLN A 223 -23.11 -13.08 12.30
C GLN A 223 -22.90 -14.57 12.63
N CYS A 224 -22.06 -14.84 13.64
CA CYS A 224 -21.62 -16.19 13.99
C CYS A 224 -22.45 -16.87 15.09
N SER A 225 -23.18 -16.09 15.91
CA SER A 225 -24.00 -16.61 17.00
C SER A 225 -25.31 -15.83 17.11
N HIS A 226 -26.45 -16.50 17.35
CA HIS A 226 -27.73 -15.82 17.56
C HIS A 226 -27.86 -15.12 18.93
N VAL A 227 -26.75 -14.93 19.65
CA VAL A 227 -26.74 -14.16 20.90
C VAL A 227 -26.95 -12.69 20.55
N PRO A 228 -27.98 -12.00 21.06
CA PRO A 228 -28.30 -10.64 20.62
C PRO A 228 -27.14 -9.64 20.71
N SER A 229 -26.31 -9.74 21.76
CA SER A 229 -25.15 -8.88 21.96
C SER A 229 -23.99 -9.13 20.99
N GLU A 230 -24.06 -10.19 20.17
CA GLU A 230 -23.02 -10.60 19.22
C GLU A 230 -23.55 -10.64 17.79
N TRP A 231 -24.82 -11.01 17.61
CA TRP A 231 -25.47 -11.14 16.31
C TRP A 231 -25.47 -9.80 15.54
N GLN A 232 -25.86 -8.72 16.21
CA GLN A 232 -25.87 -7.38 15.64
C GLN A 232 -25.84 -6.35 16.78
N PRO A 233 -24.65 -5.99 17.29
CA PRO A 233 -24.54 -4.96 18.32
C PRO A 233 -25.14 -3.62 17.84
N ASP A 234 -25.97 -2.98 18.66
CA ASP A 234 -26.73 -1.78 18.25
C ASP A 234 -25.85 -0.59 17.82
N TRP A 235 -24.61 -0.53 18.30
CA TRP A 235 -23.66 0.56 18.06
C TRP A 235 -22.74 0.34 16.86
N ILE A 236 -22.49 -0.91 16.44
CA ILE A 236 -21.40 -1.16 15.48
C ILE A 236 -21.71 -0.60 14.09
N GLY A 237 -22.96 -0.70 13.64
CA GLY A 237 -23.42 -0.11 12.38
C GLY A 237 -23.25 1.42 12.39
N PRO A 238 -23.92 2.14 13.30
CA PRO A 238 -23.80 3.59 13.41
C PRO A 238 -22.35 4.09 13.54
N ASN A 239 -21.49 3.42 14.31
CA ASN A 239 -20.09 3.83 14.48
C ASN A 239 -19.29 3.69 13.19
N LEU A 240 -19.47 2.60 12.44
CA LEU A 240 -18.80 2.39 11.16
C LEU A 240 -19.35 3.34 10.08
N GLU A 241 -20.65 3.58 10.04
CA GLU A 241 -21.29 4.52 9.12
C GLU A 241 -20.83 5.96 9.36
N ALA A 242 -20.62 6.36 10.62
CA ALA A 242 -20.05 7.66 10.98
C ALA A 242 -18.62 7.87 10.43
N GLU A 243 -17.86 6.77 10.27
CA GLU A 243 -16.53 6.77 9.65
C GLU A 243 -16.58 6.59 8.12
N GLY A 244 -17.78 6.53 7.52
CA GLY A 244 -18.00 6.47 6.09
C GLY A 244 -17.99 5.08 5.48
N PHE A 245 -18.20 4.03 6.28
CA PHE A 245 -18.34 2.66 5.79
C PHE A 245 -19.79 2.32 5.40
N GLU A 246 -19.93 1.53 4.34
CA GLU A 246 -21.18 0.87 3.96
C GLU A 246 -21.25 -0.47 4.68
N VAL A 247 -22.11 -0.59 5.69
CA VAL A 247 -22.15 -1.76 6.57
C VAL A 247 -23.18 -2.77 6.10
N ARG A 248 -22.76 -4.04 6.00
CA ARG A 248 -23.63 -5.18 5.77
C ARG A 248 -23.47 -6.19 6.90
N PHE A 249 -24.58 -6.66 7.45
CA PHE A 249 -24.60 -7.84 8.33
C PHE A 249 -25.02 -9.05 7.51
N ALA A 250 -24.30 -10.16 7.65
CA ALA A 250 -24.60 -11.40 6.94
C ALA A 250 -24.38 -12.63 7.86
N PRO A 251 -25.30 -13.61 7.89
CA PRO A 251 -25.06 -14.88 8.57
C PRO A 251 -23.76 -15.55 8.12
N LEU A 252 -23.02 -16.16 9.06
CA LEU A 252 -21.76 -16.87 8.75
C LEU A 252 -21.90 -17.82 7.55
N TYR A 253 -23.01 -18.58 7.48
CA TYR A 253 -23.21 -19.60 6.45
C TYR A 253 -23.55 -19.04 5.06
N GLU A 254 -23.72 -17.72 4.91
CA GLU A 254 -23.79 -17.03 3.62
C GLU A 254 -22.40 -16.65 3.08
N LEU A 255 -21.33 -16.89 3.85
CA LEU A 255 -19.96 -16.68 3.38
C LEU A 255 -19.68 -17.52 2.13
N GLY A 256 -19.32 -16.81 1.07
CA GLY A 256 -18.95 -17.36 -0.22
C GLY A 256 -18.56 -16.24 -1.21
N PRO A 257 -18.25 -16.61 -2.46
CA PRO A 257 -17.73 -15.67 -3.46
C PRO A 257 -18.61 -14.42 -3.66
N ASP A 258 -19.93 -14.57 -3.70
CA ASP A 258 -20.86 -13.45 -3.94
C ASP A 258 -20.83 -12.41 -2.81
N LEU A 259 -20.76 -12.87 -1.55
CA LEU A 259 -20.62 -11.98 -0.40
C LEU A 259 -19.26 -11.28 -0.40
N LEU A 260 -18.19 -12.02 -0.71
CA LEU A 260 -16.83 -11.51 -0.73
C LEU A 260 -16.61 -10.48 -1.85
N ALA A 261 -17.18 -10.68 -3.04
CA ALA A 261 -17.15 -9.72 -4.13
C ALA A 261 -17.82 -8.37 -3.77
N ALA A 262 -18.81 -8.42 -2.87
CA ALA A 262 -19.51 -7.26 -2.33
C ALA A 262 -18.85 -6.65 -1.06
N THR A 263 -17.68 -7.15 -0.65
CA THR A 263 -17.00 -6.77 0.59
C THR A 263 -15.64 -6.17 0.28
N ASP A 264 -15.18 -5.20 1.07
CA ASP A 264 -13.77 -4.76 1.06
C ASP A 264 -13.07 -5.12 2.38
N THR A 265 -13.79 -5.05 3.51
CA THR A 265 -13.33 -5.52 4.82
C THR A 265 -14.35 -6.47 5.43
N LEU A 266 -13.92 -7.69 5.74
CA LEU A 266 -14.73 -8.72 6.40
C LEU A 266 -14.34 -8.82 7.87
N TYR A 267 -15.33 -8.66 8.75
CA TYR A 267 -15.18 -8.86 10.20
C TYR A 267 -15.76 -10.22 10.61
N LEU A 268 -14.92 -11.02 11.24
CA LEU A 268 -15.21 -12.34 11.78
C LEU A 268 -15.21 -12.26 13.32
N PRO A 269 -16.38 -12.22 13.97
CA PRO A 269 -16.46 -12.27 15.43
C PRO A 269 -15.99 -13.62 15.99
N SER A 270 -15.71 -13.64 17.30
CA SER A 270 -15.43 -14.85 18.07
C SER A 270 -16.58 -15.85 17.98
N SER A 271 -16.32 -17.10 18.40
CA SER A 271 -17.30 -18.20 18.39
C SER A 271 -17.83 -18.59 17.00
N HIS A 272 -17.06 -18.33 15.94
CA HIS A 272 -17.34 -18.79 14.58
C HIS A 272 -17.13 -20.32 14.41
N ASP A 273 -17.83 -20.93 13.46
CA ASP A 273 -17.63 -22.34 13.07
C ASP A 273 -16.32 -22.50 12.27
N GLU A 274 -15.25 -22.92 12.96
CA GLU A 274 -13.93 -23.16 12.35
C GLU A 274 -13.94 -24.25 11.27
N ILE A 275 -14.84 -25.24 11.36
CA ILE A 275 -14.92 -26.32 10.36
C ILE A 275 -15.54 -25.77 9.07
N PHE A 276 -16.58 -24.95 9.18
CA PHE A 276 -17.15 -24.24 8.04
C PHE A 276 -16.14 -23.28 7.42
N LEU A 277 -15.47 -22.44 8.22
CA LEU A 277 -14.45 -21.52 7.72
C LEU A 277 -13.31 -22.25 7.00
N LYS A 278 -12.86 -23.39 7.51
CA LYS A 278 -11.86 -24.23 6.86
C LYS A 278 -12.30 -24.75 5.49
N ARG A 279 -13.59 -25.00 5.29
CA ARG A 279 -14.15 -25.35 3.97
C ARG A 279 -14.24 -24.16 3.01
N ARG A 280 -14.16 -22.94 3.54
CA ARG A 280 -14.15 -21.65 2.81
C ARG A 280 -12.75 -21.04 2.70
N ALA A 281 -11.70 -21.80 3.02
CA ALA A 281 -10.33 -21.29 3.04
C ALA A 281 -9.92 -20.70 1.68
N ASP A 282 -10.21 -21.39 0.58
CA ASP A 282 -9.86 -20.92 -0.77
C ASP A 282 -10.60 -19.63 -1.13
N ASP A 283 -11.87 -19.49 -0.73
CA ASP A 283 -12.67 -18.28 -0.94
C ASP A 283 -12.03 -17.08 -0.20
N LEU A 284 -11.61 -17.29 1.06
CA LEU A 284 -10.98 -16.25 1.90
C LEU A 284 -9.57 -15.89 1.42
N LEU A 285 -8.78 -16.87 0.97
CA LEU A 285 -7.45 -16.64 0.40
C LEU A 285 -7.56 -15.88 -0.93
N GLY A 286 -8.54 -16.22 -1.77
CA GLY A 286 -8.83 -15.47 -2.99
C GLY A 286 -9.25 -14.03 -2.70
N PHE A 287 -10.07 -13.82 -1.66
CA PHE A 287 -10.43 -12.48 -1.19
C PHE A 287 -9.23 -11.67 -0.71
N LEU A 288 -8.34 -12.26 0.09
CA LEU A 288 -7.08 -11.61 0.51
C LEU A 288 -6.17 -11.31 -0.69
N ALA A 289 -6.02 -12.25 -1.62
CA ALA A 289 -5.18 -12.07 -2.81
C ALA A 289 -5.65 -10.88 -3.67
N GLN A 290 -6.96 -10.62 -3.71
CA GLN A 290 -7.55 -9.50 -4.44
C GLN A 290 -7.52 -8.16 -3.66
N GLY A 291 -6.84 -8.11 -2.51
CA GLY A 291 -6.72 -6.91 -1.69
C GLY A 291 -7.81 -6.73 -0.62
N GLY A 292 -8.67 -7.73 -0.43
CA GLY A 292 -9.68 -7.74 0.63
C GLY A 292 -9.05 -7.81 2.02
N ASN A 293 -9.68 -7.20 3.01
CA ASN A 293 -9.17 -7.11 4.39
C ASN A 293 -9.94 -8.03 5.33
N LEU A 294 -9.24 -8.71 6.24
CA LEU A 294 -9.83 -9.55 7.28
C LEU A 294 -9.58 -8.94 8.67
N ILE A 295 -10.62 -8.86 9.48
CA ILE A 295 -10.54 -8.63 10.93
C ILE A 295 -11.07 -9.88 11.61
N ILE A 296 -10.22 -10.57 12.36
CA ILE A 296 -10.53 -11.88 12.96
C ILE A 296 -10.44 -11.74 14.48
N CYS A 297 -11.53 -12.05 15.19
CA CYS A 297 -11.51 -12.29 16.63
C CYS A 297 -11.59 -13.80 16.86
N ALA A 298 -10.52 -14.42 17.36
CA ALA A 298 -10.53 -15.86 17.56
C ALA A 298 -9.55 -16.31 18.66
N GLU A 299 -9.87 -17.45 19.27
CA GLU A 299 -8.94 -18.27 20.05
C GLU A 299 -8.78 -19.62 19.30
N PRO A 300 -8.06 -19.67 18.16
CA PRO A 300 -8.18 -20.79 17.22
C PRO A 300 -7.79 -22.13 17.84
N CYS A 301 -8.67 -23.13 17.74
CA CYS A 301 -8.33 -24.49 18.15
C CYS A 301 -7.44 -25.16 17.09
N GLN A 302 -7.74 -24.90 15.81
CA GLN A 302 -6.97 -25.38 14.67
C GLN A 302 -6.76 -24.26 13.64
N PRO A 303 -5.71 -24.34 12.82
CA PRO A 303 -5.59 -23.46 11.66
C PRO A 303 -6.68 -23.80 10.63
N TRP A 304 -7.55 -22.82 10.37
CA TRP A 304 -8.52 -22.86 9.27
C TRP A 304 -8.10 -22.00 8.08
N LEU A 305 -7.03 -21.21 8.22
CA LEU A 305 -6.23 -20.63 7.13
C LEU A 305 -4.76 -21.04 7.28
N PRO A 306 -3.99 -21.13 6.19
CA PRO A 306 -2.62 -21.67 6.20
C PRO A 306 -1.61 -20.84 7.01
N PHE A 307 -1.87 -19.55 7.22
CA PHE A 307 -1.01 -18.66 8.00
C PHE A 307 -1.39 -18.59 9.49
N MET A 308 -2.47 -19.26 9.90
CA MET A 308 -2.90 -19.25 11.31
C MET A 308 -2.16 -20.30 12.11
N ALA A 309 -2.01 -20.04 13.41
CA ALA A 309 -1.53 -21.01 14.39
C ALA A 309 -2.59 -21.25 15.48
N PRO A 310 -2.56 -22.40 16.18
CA PRO A 310 -3.42 -22.63 17.33
C PRO A 310 -3.15 -21.63 18.47
N PHE A 311 -4.20 -21.29 19.19
CA PHE A 311 -4.16 -20.41 20.35
C PHE A 311 -3.40 -21.03 21.53
N ARG A 312 -2.66 -20.18 22.25
CA ARG A 312 -2.00 -20.53 23.52
C ARG A 312 -2.32 -19.48 24.57
N ALA A 313 -2.85 -19.93 25.70
CA ALA A 313 -3.10 -19.06 26.85
C ALA A 313 -1.79 -18.67 27.56
N VAL A 314 -1.74 -17.44 28.08
CA VAL A 314 -0.74 -17.05 29.07
C VAL A 314 -1.15 -17.56 30.47
N PRO A 315 -0.22 -17.67 31.44
CA PRO A 315 -0.59 -18.02 32.80
C PRO A 315 -1.59 -17.00 33.37
N PRO A 316 -2.77 -17.42 33.87
CA PRO A 316 -3.83 -16.49 34.29
C PRO A 316 -3.54 -15.80 35.62
N ARG A 317 -2.47 -16.20 36.32
CA ARG A 317 -2.03 -15.63 37.60
C ARG A 317 -0.56 -15.20 37.54
N PRO A 318 -0.21 -14.04 38.14
CA PRO A 318 -1.13 -13.05 38.70
C PRO A 318 -2.04 -12.44 37.61
N PHE A 319 -3.20 -11.89 37.99
CA PHE A 319 -4.16 -11.33 37.01
C PHE A 319 -3.58 -10.17 36.19
N ALA A 320 -2.45 -9.59 36.59
CA ALA A 320 -1.71 -8.66 35.76
C ALA A 320 -1.24 -9.28 34.42
N ASN A 321 -1.05 -10.60 34.35
CA ASN A 321 -0.62 -11.28 33.13
C ASN A 321 -1.65 -11.20 32.00
N ILE A 322 -2.93 -11.09 32.34
CA ILE A 322 -4.04 -11.01 31.37
C ILE A 322 -4.44 -9.56 31.07
N LYS A 323 -3.66 -8.58 31.55
CA LYS A 323 -3.79 -7.19 31.09
C LYS A 323 -3.12 -7.05 29.74
N VAL A 324 -3.78 -6.32 28.85
CA VAL A 324 -3.24 -6.02 27.52
C VAL A 324 -2.60 -4.64 27.51
N ARG A 325 -1.49 -4.51 26.80
CA ARG A 325 -0.72 -3.28 26.65
C ARG A 325 -0.55 -2.98 25.17
N VAL A 326 -0.68 -1.72 24.79
CA VAL A 326 -0.31 -1.28 23.45
C VAL A 326 1.20 -1.41 23.30
N ARG A 327 1.63 -2.09 22.24
CA ARG A 327 3.04 -2.28 21.87
C ARG A 327 3.44 -1.32 20.75
N ASP A 328 2.65 -1.29 19.69
CA ASP A 328 2.89 -0.48 18.51
C ASP A 328 1.55 0.08 18.00
N ASP A 329 1.44 1.41 18.01
CA ASP A 329 0.25 2.12 17.52
C ASP A 329 0.57 3.03 16.33
N ARG A 330 1.54 2.64 15.48
CA ARG A 330 1.90 3.43 14.29
C ARG A 330 0.72 3.70 13.34
N PHE A 331 -0.35 2.92 13.44
CA PHE A 331 -1.56 3.05 12.62
C PHE A 331 -2.67 3.89 13.28
N GLY A 332 -2.48 4.34 14.53
CA GLY A 332 -3.43 5.18 15.26
C GLY A 332 -4.74 4.47 15.62
N ILE A 333 -4.66 3.18 15.96
CA ILE A 333 -5.80 2.35 16.36
C ILE A 333 -6.15 2.60 17.83
N PHE A 334 -5.13 2.68 18.69
CA PHE A 334 -5.27 2.64 20.15
C PHE A 334 -5.00 3.98 20.85
N GLY A 335 -4.40 4.96 20.17
CA GLY A 335 -3.84 6.17 20.79
C GLY A 335 -4.83 7.06 21.53
N ASN A 336 -6.14 6.91 21.25
CA ASN A 336 -7.20 7.64 21.93
C ASN A 336 -7.85 6.85 23.07
N PHE A 337 -7.44 5.60 23.29
CA PHE A 337 -7.96 4.79 24.38
C PHE A 337 -7.18 5.06 25.66
N GLY A 338 -7.92 5.21 26.78
CA GLY A 338 -7.31 5.35 28.10
C GLY A 338 -6.69 4.04 28.58
N GLU A 339 -5.97 4.11 29.71
CA GLU A 339 -5.54 2.91 30.42
C GLU A 339 -6.76 2.03 30.74
N GLY A 340 -6.63 0.72 30.57
CA GLY A 340 -7.68 -0.24 30.87
C GLY A 340 -8.72 -0.44 29.78
N PHE A 341 -8.46 0.00 28.54
CA PHE A 341 -9.32 -0.26 27.37
C PHE A 341 -9.65 -1.75 27.15
N ASP A 342 -8.82 -2.64 27.69
CA ASP A 342 -8.91 -4.10 27.66
C ASP A 342 -9.86 -4.69 28.72
N GLY A 343 -10.37 -3.83 29.62
CA GLY A 343 -11.35 -4.21 30.62
C GLY A 343 -12.77 -4.22 30.04
N TRP A 344 -13.61 -5.12 30.57
CA TRP A 344 -15.05 -5.11 30.34
C TRP A 344 -15.79 -5.24 31.66
N LYS A 345 -16.56 -4.21 32.02
CA LYS A 345 -17.32 -4.12 33.29
C LYS A 345 -16.46 -4.40 34.53
N GLY A 346 -15.22 -3.90 34.50
CA GLY A 346 -14.23 -4.10 35.56
C GLY A 346 -13.54 -5.47 35.57
N ILE A 347 -13.76 -6.30 34.55
CA ILE A 347 -13.16 -7.63 34.40
C ILE A 347 -12.02 -7.57 33.37
N TYR A 348 -10.83 -8.04 33.75
CA TYR A 348 -9.68 -8.21 32.86
C TYR A 348 -9.62 -9.61 32.23
N GLY A 349 -8.94 -9.71 31.09
CA GLY A 349 -8.77 -10.96 30.34
C GLY A 349 -10.03 -11.44 29.64
N GLN A 350 -10.98 -10.55 29.35
CA GLN A 350 -11.95 -10.81 28.29
C GLN A 350 -11.48 -10.26 26.95
N TYR A 351 -10.63 -9.22 26.93
CA TYR A 351 -10.02 -8.72 25.70
C TYR A 351 -9.18 -9.82 25.06
N ALA A 352 -8.12 -10.28 25.74
CA ALA A 352 -7.34 -11.44 25.31
C ALA A 352 -6.84 -12.23 26.52
N ARG A 353 -6.60 -13.53 26.33
CA ARG A 353 -6.02 -14.43 27.35
C ARG A 353 -4.75 -15.13 26.87
N GLY A 354 -4.32 -14.82 25.67
CA GLY A 354 -3.32 -15.60 24.98
C GLY A 354 -2.99 -15.03 23.61
N TRP A 355 -2.42 -15.88 22.78
CA TRP A 355 -1.77 -15.47 21.54
C TRP A 355 -1.68 -16.63 20.56
N THR A 356 -1.40 -16.31 19.30
CA THR A 356 -0.98 -17.26 18.27
C THR A 356 0.40 -16.86 17.75
N ASP A 357 1.15 -17.82 17.18
CA ASP A 357 2.33 -17.44 16.38
C ASP A 357 1.88 -16.53 15.25
N ALA A 358 2.47 -15.33 15.18
CA ALA A 358 2.21 -14.38 14.12
C ALA A 358 3.02 -14.79 12.87
N PRO A 359 2.47 -14.67 11.65
CA PRO A 359 3.22 -14.95 10.43
C PRO A 359 4.50 -14.11 10.31
N PRO A 360 5.53 -14.57 9.57
CA PRO A 360 6.70 -13.75 9.28
C PRO A 360 6.32 -12.40 8.67
N GLY A 361 6.89 -11.32 9.22
CA GLY A 361 6.60 -9.95 8.79
C GLY A 361 5.35 -9.32 9.42
N ALA A 362 4.62 -10.03 10.29
CA ALA A 362 3.52 -9.44 11.05
C ALA A 362 4.02 -8.44 12.12
N ILE A 363 3.26 -7.38 12.34
CA ILE A 363 3.52 -6.34 13.34
C ILE A 363 2.66 -6.64 14.55
N TRP A 364 3.30 -6.74 15.72
CA TRP A 364 2.61 -6.92 16.99
C TRP A 364 2.08 -5.57 17.46
N LEU A 365 0.77 -5.46 17.61
CA LEU A 365 0.12 -4.21 17.97
C LEU A 365 -0.10 -4.11 19.48
N THR A 366 -0.45 -5.21 20.11
CA THR A 366 -0.65 -5.30 21.56
C THR A 366 0.00 -6.55 22.15
N ASP A 367 0.41 -6.43 23.41
CA ASP A 367 1.04 -7.49 24.18
C ASP A 367 0.12 -7.96 25.33
N VAL A 368 0.07 -9.28 25.54
CA VAL A 368 -0.45 -9.96 26.73
C VAL A 368 0.65 -10.81 27.37
N GLY A 369 0.49 -11.23 28.63
CA GLY A 369 1.52 -11.94 29.38
C GLY A 369 2.34 -11.02 30.27
N THR A 370 3.46 -11.53 30.78
CA THR A 370 4.34 -10.76 31.68
C THR A 370 5.20 -9.78 30.89
N GLU A 371 5.72 -8.73 31.54
CA GLU A 371 6.68 -7.81 30.90
C GLU A 371 7.96 -8.51 30.39
N MET A 372 8.37 -9.60 31.06
CA MET A 372 9.56 -10.38 30.68
C MET A 372 9.28 -11.45 29.63
N ASP A 373 8.01 -11.73 29.34
CA ASP A 373 7.57 -12.69 28.33
C ASP A 373 6.28 -12.20 27.64
N PRO A 374 6.33 -11.07 26.93
CA PRO A 374 5.19 -10.52 26.21
C PRO A 374 4.86 -11.40 25.01
N LYS A 375 3.56 -11.56 24.74
CA LYS A 375 3.00 -12.34 23.63
C LYS A 375 2.01 -11.48 22.84
N PRO A 376 1.90 -11.66 21.51
CA PRO A 376 1.04 -10.83 20.69
C PRO A 376 -0.43 -11.16 20.92
N ALA A 377 -1.15 -10.28 21.62
CA ALA A 377 -2.61 -10.39 21.69
C ALA A 377 -3.21 -9.99 20.33
N ASP A 378 -2.73 -8.89 19.75
CA ASP A 378 -3.12 -8.43 18.43
C ASP A 378 -1.92 -8.33 17.49
N TRP A 379 -2.11 -8.76 16.25
CA TRP A 379 -1.13 -8.55 15.20
C TRP A 379 -1.77 -8.17 13.86
N LEU A 380 -1.05 -7.36 13.09
CA LEU A 380 -1.41 -6.96 11.74
C LEU A 380 -0.41 -7.55 10.75
N TRP A 381 -0.92 -8.10 9.66
CA TRP A 381 -0.09 -8.71 8.62
C TRP A 381 -0.64 -8.41 7.24
N GLN A 382 0.24 -8.31 6.24
CA GLN A 382 -0.14 -8.20 4.85
C GLN A 382 -0.01 -9.56 4.16
N TYR A 383 -1.05 -10.01 3.48
CA TYR A 383 -1.04 -11.25 2.74
C TYR A 383 -0.05 -11.18 1.54
N PRO A 384 0.89 -12.13 1.39
CA PRO A 384 1.88 -12.11 0.33
C PRO A 384 1.29 -12.74 -0.94
N ALA A 385 0.46 -11.98 -1.66
CA ALA A 385 -0.05 -12.38 -2.97
C ALA A 385 1.06 -12.35 -4.04
N ASP A 386 0.94 -13.19 -5.08
CA ASP A 386 1.92 -13.31 -6.17
C ASP A 386 2.12 -11.99 -6.95
N ASP A 387 1.09 -11.16 -7.02
CA ASP A 387 1.10 -9.86 -7.68
C ASP A 387 1.43 -8.69 -6.73
N GLU A 388 1.82 -9.00 -5.50
CA GLU A 388 2.15 -8.04 -4.43
C GLU A 388 0.97 -7.19 -3.94
N ARG A 389 -0.28 -7.54 -4.30
CA ARG A 389 -1.50 -6.77 -3.97
C ARG A 389 -2.32 -7.27 -2.81
N GLY A 390 -1.84 -8.29 -2.09
CA GLY A 390 -2.60 -8.88 -1.01
C GLY A 390 -3.05 -7.86 0.05
N GLY A 391 -4.27 -8.10 0.56
CA GLY A 391 -4.90 -7.29 1.59
C GLY A 391 -4.34 -7.58 2.98
N TYR A 392 -4.98 -6.98 3.98
CA TYR A 392 -4.49 -6.99 5.35
C TYR A 392 -5.30 -7.92 6.26
N VAL A 393 -4.63 -8.56 7.21
CA VAL A 393 -5.22 -9.39 8.25
C VAL A 393 -4.91 -8.76 9.61
N PHE A 394 -5.95 -8.28 10.29
CA PHE A 394 -5.90 -7.95 11.70
C PHE A 394 -6.39 -9.16 12.50
N MET A 395 -5.51 -9.78 13.28
CA MET A 395 -5.86 -10.89 14.16
C MET A 395 -5.90 -10.40 15.60
N HIS A 396 -7.02 -10.66 16.25
CA HIS A 396 -7.26 -10.48 17.68
C HIS A 396 -7.40 -11.83 18.35
N ASN A 397 -6.48 -12.16 19.26
CA ASN A 397 -6.44 -13.44 19.98
C ASN A 397 -7.33 -13.45 21.22
N GLY A 398 -8.61 -13.21 21.01
CA GLY A 398 -9.54 -12.89 22.09
C GLY A 398 -11.01 -12.87 21.70
N ASP A 399 -11.80 -12.28 22.58
CA ASP A 399 -13.26 -12.21 22.44
C ASP A 399 -13.66 -11.12 21.42
N ASN A 400 -14.96 -10.88 21.25
CA ASN A 400 -15.46 -9.89 20.32
C ASN A 400 -14.97 -8.47 20.65
N MET A 401 -14.19 -7.88 19.73
CA MET A 401 -13.69 -6.51 19.85
C MET A 401 -14.80 -5.45 19.91
N THR A 402 -16.03 -5.79 19.48
CA THR A 402 -17.21 -4.92 19.63
C THR A 402 -17.56 -4.59 21.08
N ARG A 403 -16.99 -5.34 22.05
CA ARG A 403 -17.15 -5.08 23.49
C ARG A 403 -16.17 -4.04 24.03
N TYR A 404 -15.19 -3.55 23.25
CA TYR A 404 -14.10 -2.71 23.73
C TYR A 404 -13.90 -1.42 22.92
N PRO A 405 -13.36 -0.37 23.57
CA PRO A 405 -13.43 -0.19 25.03
C PRO A 405 -14.91 -0.08 25.44
N ASP A 406 -15.26 -0.53 26.65
CA ASP A 406 -16.65 -0.46 27.15
C ASP A 406 -16.93 0.77 28.01
N HIS A 407 -15.95 1.66 28.13
CA HIS A 407 -15.99 2.89 28.92
C HIS A 407 -15.07 3.95 28.32
N GLY A 408 -15.18 5.16 28.85
CA GLY A 408 -14.42 6.32 28.39
C GLY A 408 -15.07 7.03 27.18
N PRO A 409 -14.46 8.14 26.72
CA PRO A 409 -15.01 8.95 25.63
C PRO A 409 -15.10 8.21 24.29
N GLU A 410 -14.20 7.26 24.05
CA GLU A 410 -14.06 6.49 22.80
C GLU A 410 -14.67 5.08 22.91
N LYS A 411 -15.65 4.90 23.81
CA LYS A 411 -16.37 3.65 23.98
C LYS A 411 -16.86 3.13 22.62
N GLU A 412 -16.69 1.84 22.36
CA GLU A 412 -17.13 1.14 21.14
C GLU A 412 -16.43 1.56 19.83
N ALA A 413 -15.36 2.37 19.90
CA ALA A 413 -14.67 2.86 18.71
C ALA A 413 -13.64 1.88 18.11
N LEU A 414 -13.23 0.83 18.85
CA LEU A 414 -12.11 -0.03 18.45
C LEU A 414 -12.25 -0.63 17.05
N VAL A 415 -13.40 -1.22 16.74
CA VAL A 415 -13.60 -1.86 15.42
C VAL A 415 -13.58 -0.83 14.29
N ALA A 416 -14.13 0.37 14.51
CA ALA A 416 -14.11 1.45 13.54
C ALA A 416 -12.68 1.98 13.32
N ASN A 417 -11.89 2.13 14.39
CA ASN A 417 -10.48 2.52 14.31
C ASN A 417 -9.66 1.51 13.51
N ILE A 418 -9.86 0.21 13.75
CA ILE A 418 -9.20 -0.86 12.98
C ILE A 418 -9.63 -0.79 11.51
N ALA A 419 -10.94 -0.71 11.23
CA ALA A 419 -11.44 -0.62 9.85
C ALA A 419 -10.84 0.57 9.10
N LYS A 420 -10.75 1.73 9.75
CA LYS A 420 -10.13 2.95 9.21
C LYS A 420 -8.63 2.78 8.97
N ALA A 421 -7.91 2.13 9.89
CA ALA A 421 -6.49 1.83 9.69
C ALA A 421 -6.27 0.92 8.47
N LEU A 422 -7.05 -0.16 8.32
CA LEU A 422 -6.96 -1.06 7.16
C LEU A 422 -7.33 -0.35 5.85
N GLN A 423 -8.35 0.52 5.86
CA GLN A 423 -8.71 1.33 4.71
C GLN A 423 -7.57 2.28 4.31
N ARG A 424 -6.97 2.99 5.28
CA ARG A 424 -5.83 3.90 5.05
C ARG A 424 -4.60 3.17 4.50
N LEU A 425 -4.32 1.98 5.01
CA LEU A 425 -3.28 1.09 4.46
C LEU A 425 -3.60 0.59 3.05
N SER A 426 -4.89 0.39 2.73
CA SER A 426 -5.34 -0.07 1.42
C SER A 426 -5.28 1.04 0.36
N ILE A 427 -5.34 2.31 0.77
CA ILE A 427 -5.27 3.47 -0.14
C ILE A 427 -3.94 4.21 -0.11
N GLY A 428 -2.99 3.79 0.73
CA GLY A 428 -1.65 4.38 0.79
C GLY A 428 -1.44 5.54 1.72
N ASP A 429 -2.46 5.94 2.48
CA ASP A 429 -2.35 6.98 3.51
C ASP A 429 -1.45 6.55 4.68
N LEU A 430 -1.27 5.23 4.83
CA LEU A 430 -0.36 4.59 5.76
C LEU A 430 0.47 3.55 5.01
N LEU A 431 1.70 3.32 5.46
CA LEU A 431 2.59 2.25 5.00
C LEU A 431 2.87 1.29 6.17
N MET A 432 3.09 0.01 5.86
CA MET A 432 3.39 -1.05 6.85
C MET A 432 4.74 -0.85 7.55
#